data_AF-A0A7W0RMN7-F1
#
_entry.id   AF-A0A7W0RMN7-F1
#
_cell.length_a   1.000
_cell.length_b   1.000
_cell.length_c   1.000
_cell.angle_alpha   90.00
_cell.angle_beta   90.00
_cell.angle_gamma   90.00
#
_symmetry.space_group_name_H-M   'P 1'
#
loop_
_entity.id
_entity.type
_entity.pdbx_description
1 polymer ?
#
loop_
_entity_poly.entity_id
_entity_poly.type
_entity_poly.pdbx_seq_one_letter_code
_entity_poly.pdbx_strand_id
1 'polypeptide(L)' 'MHVAFLWDDYNLVVIRARGLTESEIEYALEHGATDADVSNMSGWPVLFGVIPDGRTIAVVFRWEDANTIYVLDAEAES' A
#
# COMPACT_ATOMS: atom_id res chain seq x y z
N MET A 1 3.10 -15.01 10.40
CA MET A 1 1.71 -14.61 10.12
C MET A 1 1.67 -14.26 8.64
N HIS A 2 0.79 -14.86 7.85
CA HIS A 2 0.70 -14.56 6.41
C HIS A 2 -0.41 -13.54 6.21
N VAL A 3 -0.08 -12.41 5.58
CA VAL A 3 -1.07 -11.37 5.23
C VAL A 3 -1.60 -11.68 3.84
N ALA A 4 -2.92 -11.62 3.66
CA ALA A 4 -3.57 -11.73 2.38
C ALA A 4 -3.88 -10.33 1.84
N PHE A 5 -3.67 -10.13 0.53
CA PHE A 5 -3.94 -8.86 -0.14
C PHE A 5 -5.13 -9.00 -1.08
N LEU A 6 -6.09 -8.11 -0.90
CA LEU A 6 -7.22 -7.96 -1.80
C LEU A 6 -7.01 -6.72 -2.66
N TRP A 7 -7.28 -6.91 -3.94
CA TRP A 7 -7.06 -5.92 -4.97
C TRP A 7 -8.35 -5.72 -5.76
N ASP A 8 -8.64 -4.46 -6.07
CA ASP A 8 -9.67 -4.11 -7.04
C ASP A 8 -9.01 -3.68 -8.36
N ASP A 9 -9.59 -4.14 -9.46
CA ASP A 9 -9.04 -3.95 -10.81
C ASP A 9 -8.86 -2.46 -11.14
N TYR A 10 -9.78 -1.60 -10.69
CA TYR A 10 -9.68 -0.16 -10.93
C TYR A 10 -8.52 0.45 -10.15
N ASN A 11 -8.39 0.13 -8.86
CA ASN A 11 -7.27 0.62 -8.03
C ASN A 11 -5.93 0.15 -8.60
N LEU A 12 -5.83 -1.11 -9.01
CA LEU A 12 -4.63 -1.66 -9.63
C LEU A 12 -4.23 -0.92 -10.91
N VAL A 13 -5.19 -0.60 -11.76
CA VAL A 13 -4.92 0.17 -12.99
C VAL A 13 -4.35 1.55 -12.65
N VAL A 14 -4.93 2.24 -11.67
CA VAL A 14 -4.47 3.57 -11.25
C VAL A 14 -3.06 3.52 -10.66
N ILE A 15 -2.81 2.57 -9.76
CA ILE A 15 -1.52 2.35 -9.11
C ILE A 15 -0.43 2.02 -10.15
N ARG A 16 -0.72 1.11 -11.07
CA ARG A 16 0.22 0.73 -12.14
C ARG A 16 0.51 1.89 -13.08
N ALA A 17 -0.45 2.76 -13.34
CA ALA A 17 -0.23 3.98 -14.13
C ALA A 17 0.76 4.94 -13.46
N ARG A 18 0.97 4.84 -12.13
CA ARG A 18 1.98 5.58 -11.37
C ARG A 18 3.34 4.86 -11.28
N GLY A 19 3.48 3.70 -11.92
CA GLY A 19 4.74 2.96 -11.97
C GLY A 19 5.03 2.16 -10.69
N LEU A 20 3.98 1.70 -10.01
CA LEU A 20 4.07 0.75 -8.90
C LEU A 20 3.40 -0.57 -9.28
N THR A 21 3.91 -1.66 -8.72
CA THR A 21 3.40 -3.02 -8.88
C THR A 21 2.82 -3.53 -7.57
N GLU A 22 1.96 -4.54 -7.65
CA GLU A 22 1.43 -5.22 -6.45
C GLU A 22 2.57 -5.72 -5.56
N SER A 23 3.57 -6.39 -6.14
CA SER A 23 4.69 -6.95 -5.38
C SER A 23 5.49 -5.89 -4.61
N GLU A 24 5.64 -4.68 -5.15
CA GLU A 24 6.30 -3.58 -4.45
C GLU A 24 5.47 -3.10 -3.26
N ILE A 25 4.14 -3.02 -3.42
CA ILE A 25 3.23 -2.59 -2.36
C ILE A 25 3.14 -3.65 -1.26
N GLU A 26 3.01 -4.92 -1.62
CA GLU A 26 3.02 -6.05 -0.68
C GLU A 26 4.34 -6.07 0.09
N TYR A 27 5.47 -5.86 -0.59
CA TYR A 27 6.77 -5.73 0.06
C TYR A 27 6.79 -4.57 1.08
N ALA A 28 6.29 -3.39 0.71
CA ALA A 28 6.23 -2.25 1.62
C ALA A 28 5.37 -2.54 2.87
N LEU A 29 4.20 -3.17 2.69
CA LEU A 29 3.28 -3.50 3.77
C LEU A 29 3.81 -4.60 4.69
N GLU A 30 4.53 -5.58 4.17
CA GLU A 30 5.04 -6.71 4.98
C GLU A 30 6.42 -6.45 5.60
N HIS A 31 7.29 -5.71 4.91
CA HIS A 31 8.72 -5.62 5.25
C HIS A 31 9.25 -4.19 5.27
N GLY A 32 8.69 -3.31 4.44
CA GLY A 32 9.20 -1.98 4.20
C GLY A 32 8.65 -0.90 5.12
N ALA A 33 7.75 -1.23 6.05
CA ALA A 33 7.04 -0.26 6.88
C ALA A 33 8.00 0.58 7.73
N THR A 34 8.00 1.89 7.49
CA THR A 34 8.80 2.87 8.23
C THR A 34 7.95 3.72 9.15
N ASP A 35 6.71 4.01 8.76
CA ASP A 35 5.78 4.83 9.55
C ASP A 35 4.32 4.51 9.18
N ALA A 36 3.39 4.94 10.03
CA ALA A 36 1.96 4.80 9.79
C ALA A 36 1.18 6.03 10.28
N ASP A 37 0.19 6.44 9.48
CA ASP A 37 -0.69 7.59 9.77
C ASP A 37 -2.12 7.31 9.24
N VAL A 38 -2.95 8.34 9.20
CA VAL A 38 -4.30 8.31 8.62
C VAL A 38 -4.38 9.33 7.48
N SER A 39 -4.88 8.89 6.33
CA SER A 39 -5.06 9.72 5.14
C SER A 39 -6.02 10.85 5.45
N ASN A 40 -5.56 12.10 5.35
CA ASN A 40 -6.39 13.28 5.55
C ASN A 40 -7.54 13.40 4.54
N MET A 41 -7.39 12.81 3.35
CA MET A 41 -8.39 12.89 2.28
C MET A 41 -9.49 11.83 2.42
N SER A 42 -9.13 10.63 2.88
CA SER A 42 -10.04 9.48 2.87
C SER A 42 -10.41 8.95 4.25
N GLY A 43 -9.66 9.34 5.30
CA GLY A 43 -9.81 8.82 6.66
C GLY A 43 -9.29 7.40 6.85
N TRP A 44 -8.70 6.79 5.82
CA TRP A 44 -8.16 5.43 5.89
C TRP A 44 -6.71 5.40 6.39
N PRO A 45 -6.29 4.30 7.04
CA PRO A 45 -4.89 4.07 7.36
C PRO A 45 -3.96 4.27 6.15
N VAL A 46 -2.82 4.90 6.41
CA VAL A 46 -1.71 5.05 5.47
C VAL A 46 -0.48 4.44 6.10
N LEU A 47 0.23 3.65 5.32
CA LEU A 47 1.54 3.12 5.68
C LEU A 47 2.58 3.70 4.73
N PHE A 48 3.65 4.23 5.29
CA PHE A 48 4.81 4.64 4.54
C PHE A 48 5.83 3.52 4.59
N GLY A 49 6.39 3.17 3.43
CA GLY A 49 7.40 2.13 3.38
C GLY A 49 8.35 2.23 2.20
N VAL A 50 9.50 1.59 2.34
CA VAL A 50 10.54 1.55 1.32
C VAL A 50 10.43 0.27 0.51
N ILE A 51 10.42 0.40 -0.82
CA ILE A 51 10.36 -0.73 -1.76
C ILE A 51 11.77 -1.15 -2.21
N PRO A 52 11.96 -2.33 -2.85
CA PRO A 52 13.30 -2.88 -3.10
C PRO A 52 14.24 -2.02 -3.95
N ASP A 53 13.70 -1.10 -4.76
CA ASP A 53 14.50 -0.15 -5.54
C ASP A 53 14.93 1.10 -4.76
N GLY A 54 14.54 1.20 -3.48
CA GLY A 54 14.90 2.27 -2.57
C GLY A 54 13.93 3.46 -2.58
N ARG A 55 12.87 3.47 -3.41
CA ARG A 55 11.83 4.50 -3.34
C ARG A 55 11.02 4.34 -2.06
N THR A 56 10.61 5.47 -1.48
CA THR A 56 9.57 5.50 -0.45
C THR A 56 8.22 5.63 -1.12
N ILE A 57 7.24 4.86 -0.65
CA ILE A 57 5.87 4.92 -1.11
C ILE A 57 4.93 5.12 0.09
N ALA A 58 3.79 5.75 -0.17
CA ALA A 58 2.65 5.79 0.73
C ALA A 58 1.57 4.84 0.20
N VAL A 59 1.05 3.98 1.08
CA VAL A 59 0.02 2.99 0.76
C VAL A 59 -1.21 3.27 1.61
N VAL A 60 -2.33 3.56 0.96
CA VAL A 60 -3.64 3.71 1.61
C VAL A 60 -4.35 2.36 1.59
N PHE A 61 -4.79 1.89 2.74
CA PHE A 61 -5.38 0.56 2.86
C PHE A 61 -6.42 0.50 3.97
N ARG A 62 -7.17 -0.60 4.00
CA ARG A 62 -8.03 -0.95 5.13
C ARG A 62 -7.88 -2.43 5.47
N TRP A 63 -8.07 -2.74 6.75
CA TRP A 63 -8.15 -4.12 7.21
C TRP A 63 -9.57 -4.65 6.98
N GLU A 64 -9.69 -5.79 6.30
CA GLU A 64 -10.95 -6.54 6.20
C GLU A 64 -11.12 -7.46 7.42
N ASP A 65 -10.02 -8.03 7.88
CA ASP A 65 -9.94 -8.86 9.08
C ASP A 65 -8.52 -8.78 9.70
N ALA A 66 -8.18 -9.70 10.61
CA ALA A 66 -6.92 -9.69 11.34
C ALA A 66 -5.67 -9.93 10.46
N ASN A 67 -5.83 -10.47 9.26
CA ASN A 67 -4.73 -10.84 8.38
C ASN A 67 -5.00 -10.57 6.90
N THR A 68 -6.05 -9.81 6.58
CA THR A 68 -6.42 -9.44 5.21
C THR A 68 -6.43 -7.92 5.06
N ILE A 69 -5.63 -7.44 4.11
CA ILE A 69 -5.53 -6.02 3.74
C ILE A 69 -6.19 -5.83 2.38
N TYR A 70 -7.07 -4.83 2.29
CA TYR A 70 -7.58 -4.33 1.03
C TYR A 70 -6.85 -3.04 0.67
N VAL A 71 -6.18 -3.04 -0.48
CA VAL A 71 -5.40 -1.87 -0.94
C VAL A 71 -6.31 -0.91 -1.69
N LEU A 72 -6.32 0.35 -1.22
CA LEU A 72 -7.17 1.40 -1.75
C LEU A 72 -6.41 2.27 -2.75
N ASP A 73 -5.17 2.65 -2.41
CA ASP A 73 -4.31 3.45 -3.29
C ASP A 73 -2.83 3.31 -2.91
N ALA A 74 -1.93 3.67 -3.82
CA ALA A 74 -0.51 3.80 -3.54
C ALA A 74 0.16 4.83 -4.45
N GLU A 75 1.15 5.54 -3.92
CA GLU A 75 1.96 6.49 -4.68
C GLU A 75 3.39 6.60 -4.13
N ALA A 76 4.34 6.97 -5.00
CA ALA A 76 5.70 7.25 -4.56
C ALA A 76 5.75 8.62 -3.87
N GLU A 77 6.48 8.70 -2.77
CA GLU A 77 6.78 9.97 -2.13
C GLU A 77 7.81 10.73 -2.97
N SER A 78 7.53 12.01 -3.24
CA SER A 78 8.35 12.90 -4.06
C SER A 78 9.20 13.85 -3.24
#